data_AF-K1Z912-F1
#
_entry.id   AF-K1Z912-F1
#
_cell.length_a   1.000
_cell.length_b   1.000
_cell.length_c   1.000
_cell.angle_alpha   90.00
_cell.angle_beta   90.00
_cell.angle_gamma   90.00
#
_symmetry.space_group_name_H-M   'P 1'
#
loop_
_entity.id
_entity.type
_entity.pdbx_description
1 polymer ?
#
loop_
_entity_poly.entity_id
_entity_poly.type
_entity_poly.pdbx_seq_one_letter_code
_entity_poly.pdbx_strand_id
1 'polypeptide(L)'
;QATAKPDAIIEASQRAMRIALAREIALLEQHLSFLATVGSTSPYVGLFGTVWGIMTSFRALGAVQQATMAMVAPGISEALIATAMGLFAAIPAVIAYNRYASEVEKLSNLYDTFREEFSSILHRQII
;
A
#
# COMPACT_ATOMS: atom_id res chain seq x y z
N GLN A 1 -45.76 12.00 -22.83
CA GLN A 1 -44.74 12.87 -22.19
C GLN A 1 -44.58 12.38 -20.76
N ALA A 2 -43.54 11.61 -20.48
CA ALA A 2 -43.22 11.13 -19.14
C ALA A 2 -42.01 11.93 -18.65
N THR A 3 -42.25 13.15 -18.17
CA THR A 3 -41.23 13.89 -17.42
C THR A 3 -40.96 13.11 -16.14
N ALA A 4 -39.76 12.54 -16.02
CA ALA A 4 -39.34 11.83 -14.81
C ALA A 4 -39.60 12.73 -13.59
N LYS A 5 -40.16 12.16 -12.52
CA LYS A 5 -40.38 12.90 -11.27
C LYS A 5 -39.05 13.53 -10.83
N PRO A 6 -39.03 14.79 -10.38
CA PRO A 6 -37.85 15.48 -9.83
C PRO A 6 -36.92 14.59 -8.99
N ASP A 7 -37.51 13.83 -8.08
CA ASP A 7 -36.78 12.92 -7.17
C ASP A 7 -36.03 11.81 -7.90
N ALA A 8 -36.60 11.28 -9.00
CA ALA A 8 -35.96 10.23 -9.79
C ALA A 8 -34.72 10.74 -10.53
N ILE A 9 -34.71 12.02 -10.94
CA ILE A 9 -33.56 12.65 -11.60
C ILE A 9 -32.43 12.88 -10.59
N ILE A 10 -32.78 13.31 -9.38
CA ILE A 10 -31.83 13.51 -8.27
C ILE A 10 -31.20 12.17 -7.89
N GLU A 11 -32.01 11.13 -7.66
CA GLU A 11 -31.51 9.80 -7.27
C GLU A 11 -30.61 9.19 -8.35
N ALA A 12 -31.02 9.31 -9.63
CA ALA A 12 -30.21 8.83 -10.75
C ALA A 12 -28.85 9.55 -10.83
N SER A 13 -28.84 10.87 -10.62
CA SER A 13 -27.61 11.68 -10.63
C SER A 13 -26.68 11.33 -9.48
N GLN A 14 -27.21 11.20 -8.25
CA GLN A 14 -26.45 10.76 -7.08
C GLN A 14 -25.87 9.36 -7.28
N ARG A 15 -26.64 8.44 -7.87
CA ARG A 15 -26.17 7.09 -8.19
C ARG A 15 -25.05 7.11 -9.23
N ALA A 16 -25.19 7.89 -10.30
CA ALA A 16 -24.15 8.03 -11.31
C ALA A 16 -22.85 8.59 -10.73
N MET A 17 -22.93 9.65 -9.90
CA MET A 17 -21.77 10.22 -9.21
C MET A 17 -21.08 9.22 -8.27
N ARG A 18 -21.85 8.42 -7.51
CA ARG A 18 -21.28 7.36 -6.66
C ARG A 18 -20.55 6.29 -7.45
N ILE A 19 -21.12 5.83 -8.56
CA ILE A 19 -20.50 4.81 -9.42
C ILE A 19 -19.21 5.36 -10.05
N ALA A 20 -19.24 6.60 -10.51
CA ALA A 20 -18.06 7.26 -11.08
C ALA A 20 -16.93 7.40 -10.05
N LEU A 21 -17.25 7.89 -8.84
CA LEU A 21 -16.29 8.01 -7.74
C LEU A 21 -15.68 6.66 -7.34
N ALA A 22 -16.52 5.64 -7.16
CA ALA A 22 -16.06 4.31 -6.78
C ALA A 22 -15.09 3.72 -7.82
N ARG A 23 -15.34 3.95 -9.11
CA ARG A 23 -14.46 3.52 -10.19
C ARG A 23 -13.10 4.25 -10.15
N GLU A 24 -13.11 5.55 -9.88
CA GLU A 24 -11.89 6.34 -9.81
C GLU A 24 -11.04 5.96 -8.58
N ILE A 25 -11.67 5.80 -7.41
CA ILE A 25 -11.00 5.33 -6.18
C ILE A 25 -10.36 3.97 -6.43
N ALA A 26 -11.06 3.03 -7.05
CA ALA A 26 -10.51 1.70 -7.34
C ALA A 26 -9.24 1.75 -8.20
N LEU A 27 -9.15 2.69 -9.15
CA LEU A 27 -7.95 2.90 -9.97
C LEU A 27 -6.79 3.48 -9.15
N LEU A 28 -7.09 4.45 -8.28
CA LEU A 28 -6.09 5.07 -7.40
C LEU A 28 -5.54 4.08 -6.35
N GLU A 29 -6.40 3.20 -5.83
CA GLU A 29 -6.03 2.20 -4.82
C GLU A 29 -5.26 1.00 -5.38
N GLN A 30 -5.26 0.80 -6.71
CA GLN A 30 -4.69 -0.38 -7.37
C GLN A 30 -3.26 -0.70 -6.89
N HIS A 31 -2.42 0.32 -6.71
CA HIS A 31 -1.02 0.17 -6.33
C HIS A 31 -0.77 0.27 -4.82
N LEU A 32 -1.75 0.73 -4.03
CA LEU A 32 -1.60 0.83 -2.58
C LEU A 32 -1.43 -0.54 -1.93
N SER A 33 -2.18 -1.54 -2.40
CA SER A 33 -2.09 -2.92 -1.93
C SER A 33 -0.66 -3.49 -2.09
N PHE A 34 0.00 -3.18 -3.20
CA PHE A 34 1.38 -3.57 -3.46
C PHE A 34 2.34 -2.88 -2.48
N LEU A 35 2.22 -1.56 -2.30
CA LEU A 35 3.06 -0.81 -1.36
C LEU A 35 2.90 -1.31 0.08
N ALA A 36 1.67 -1.61 0.51
CA ALA A 36 1.39 -2.21 1.82
C ALA A 36 2.05 -3.59 1.97
N THR A 37 1.98 -4.41 0.93
CA THR A 37 2.58 -5.75 0.92
C THR A 37 4.10 -5.65 0.98
N VAL A 38 4.71 -4.82 0.14
CA VAL A 38 6.17 -4.61 0.14
C VAL A 38 6.62 -4.05 1.48
N GLY A 39 5.93 -3.05 2.01
CA GLY A 39 6.24 -2.44 3.31
C GLY A 39 6.21 -3.43 4.47
N SER A 40 5.21 -4.32 4.49
CA SER A 40 5.03 -5.31 5.57
C SER A 40 5.89 -6.56 5.42
N THR A 41 6.17 -7.01 4.19
CA THR A 41 6.87 -8.29 3.95
C THR A 41 8.38 -8.15 3.79
N SER A 42 8.88 -7.01 3.27
CA SER A 42 10.32 -6.82 3.02
C SER A 42 11.22 -7.00 4.24
N PRO A 43 10.84 -6.58 5.47
CA PRO A 43 11.66 -6.84 6.66
C PRO A 43 11.85 -8.33 6.94
N TYR A 44 10.81 -9.14 6.70
CA TYR A 44 10.86 -10.59 6.90
C TYR A 44 11.73 -11.27 5.84
N VAL A 45 11.74 -10.76 4.61
CA VAL A 45 12.66 -11.22 3.56
C VAL A 45 14.12 -10.96 3.96
N GLY A 46 14.40 -9.77 4.52
CA GLY A 46 15.75 -9.44 5.04
C GLY A 46 16.16 -10.31 6.24
N LEU A 47 15.24 -10.54 7.17
CA LEU A 47 15.44 -11.44 8.31
C LEU A 47 15.70 -12.89 7.86
N PHE A 48 14.96 -13.37 6.86
CA PHE A 48 15.20 -14.68 6.28
C PHE A 48 16.63 -14.78 5.70
N GLY A 49 17.07 -13.74 4.98
CA GLY A 49 18.42 -13.65 4.45
C GLY A 49 19.51 -13.72 5.52
N THR A 50 19.32 -13.02 6.65
CA THR A 50 20.29 -13.10 7.77
C THR A 50 20.36 -14.51 8.36
N VAL A 51 19.21 -15.13 8.63
CA VAL A 51 19.14 -16.50 9.17
C VAL A 51 19.83 -17.49 8.22
N TRP A 52 19.58 -17.37 6.91
CA TRP A 52 20.21 -18.22 5.90
C TRP A 52 21.73 -18.05 5.81
N GLY A 53 22.20 -16.80 5.80
CA GLY A 53 23.64 -16.49 5.72
C GLY A 53 24.41 -16.96 6.97
N ILE A 54 23.83 -16.74 8.14
CA ILE A 54 24.39 -17.23 9.41
C ILE A 54 24.44 -18.77 9.42
N MET A 55 23.35 -19.44 9.03
CA MET A 55 23.32 -20.91 8.95
C MET A 55 24.41 -21.45 8.02
N THR A 56 24.58 -20.84 6.85
CA THR A 56 25.60 -21.25 5.87
C THR A 56 27.01 -21.07 6.42
N SER A 57 27.25 -19.95 7.10
CA SER A 57 28.54 -19.65 7.77
C SER A 57 28.88 -20.69 8.83
N PHE A 58 27.91 -21.09 9.66
CA PHE A 58 28.12 -22.12 10.67
C PHE A 58 28.29 -23.53 10.08
N ARG A 59 27.60 -23.86 8.98
CA ARG A 59 27.80 -25.14 8.27
C ARG A 59 29.22 -25.26 7.71
N ALA A 60 29.78 -24.17 7.17
CA ALA A 60 31.16 -24.15 6.69
C ALA A 60 32.17 -24.40 7.83
N LEU A 61 31.93 -23.87 9.03
CA LEU A 61 32.75 -24.18 10.21
C LEU A 61 32.67 -25.64 10.64
N GLY A 62 31.50 -26.28 10.53
CA GLY A 62 31.32 -27.68 10.89
C GLY A 62 32.15 -28.66 10.04
N ALA A 63 32.65 -28.22 8.88
CA ALA A 63 33.47 -29.01 7.97
C ALA A 63 34.98 -28.88 8.21
N VAL A 64 35.43 -27.97 9.09
CA VAL A 64 36.86 -27.70 9.35
C VAL A 64 37.28 -28.12 10.75
N GLN A 65 38.51 -28.62 10.86
CA GLN A 65 39.05 -29.20 12.10
C GLN A 65 39.43 -28.15 13.17
N GLN A 66 39.75 -26.93 12.75
CA GLN A 66 40.00 -25.79 13.63
C GLN A 66 39.17 -24.60 13.17
N ALA A 67 38.08 -24.32 13.89
CA ALA A 67 37.23 -23.16 13.65
C ALA A 67 37.86 -21.88 14.24
N THR A 68 37.85 -20.78 13.49
CA THR A 68 38.27 -19.45 13.96
C THR A 68 37.19 -18.43 13.63
N MET A 69 37.08 -17.39 14.46
CA MET A 69 36.10 -16.30 14.24
C MET A 69 36.33 -15.56 12.92
N ALA A 70 37.59 -15.46 12.49
CA ALA A 70 37.95 -14.83 11.21
C ALA A 70 37.31 -15.54 10.00
N MET A 71 37.03 -16.84 10.09
CA MET A 71 36.44 -17.60 8.99
C MET A 71 34.93 -17.34 8.81
N VAL A 72 34.19 -16.98 9.87
CA VAL A 72 32.75 -16.68 9.79
C VAL A 72 32.43 -15.20 9.66
N ALA A 73 33.36 -14.33 10.04
CA ALA A 73 33.15 -12.88 10.02
C ALA A 73 32.65 -12.36 8.65
N PRO A 74 33.18 -12.80 7.49
CA PRO A 74 32.67 -12.38 6.19
C PRO A 74 31.21 -12.79 5.95
N GLY A 75 30.87 -14.05 6.20
CA GLY A 75 29.53 -14.59 5.94
C GLY A 75 28.45 -13.99 6.86
N ILE A 76 28.80 -13.67 8.11
CA ILE A 76 27.91 -12.94 9.02
C ILE A 76 27.74 -11.48 8.57
N SER A 77 28.81 -10.83 8.11
CA SER A 77 28.72 -9.46 7.59
C SER A 77 27.81 -9.38 6.36
N GLU A 78 27.94 -10.32 5.42
CA GLU A 78 27.05 -10.41 4.25
C GLU A 78 25.60 -10.68 4.66
N ALA A 79 25.39 -11.54 5.65
CA ALA A 79 24.06 -11.80 6.20
C ALA A 79 23.40 -10.50 6.69
N LEU A 80 24.13 -9.65 7.43
CA LEU A 80 23.59 -8.38 7.95
C LEU A 80 23.15 -7.39 6.86
N ILE A 81 23.79 -7.43 5.69
CA ILE A 81 23.40 -6.61 4.54
C ILE A 81 22.00 -7.01 4.06
N ALA A 82 21.61 -8.29 4.15
CA ALA A 82 20.28 -8.73 3.75
C ALA A 82 19.16 -8.05 4.56
N THR A 83 19.32 -7.91 5.88
CA THR A 83 18.37 -7.16 6.72
C THR A 83 18.36 -5.68 6.36
N ALA A 84 19.52 -5.07 6.14
CA ALA A 84 19.60 -3.67 5.74
C ALA A 84 18.85 -3.41 4.42
N MET A 85 18.99 -4.31 3.44
CA MET A 85 18.25 -4.25 2.17
C MET A 85 16.74 -4.43 2.36
N GLY A 86 16.31 -5.35 3.22
CA GLY A 86 14.89 -5.54 3.55
C GLY A 86 14.25 -4.28 4.16
N LEU A 87 14.96 -3.62 5.07
CA LEU A 87 14.52 -2.34 5.65
C LEU A 87 14.56 -1.20 4.64
N PHE A 88 15.59 -1.16 3.79
CA PHE A 88 15.70 -0.17 2.73
C PHE A 88 14.54 -0.25 1.73
N ALA A 89 14.02 -1.46 1.44
CA ALA A 89 12.82 -1.63 0.63
C ALA A 89 11.53 -1.29 1.41
N ALA A 90 11.44 -1.66 2.69
CA ALA A 90 10.25 -1.46 3.52
C ALA A 90 9.94 0.03 3.79
N ILE A 91 10.94 0.81 4.18
CA ILE A 91 10.75 2.18 4.67
C ILE A 91 10.13 3.09 3.59
N PRO A 92 10.66 3.17 2.36
CA PRO A 92 10.06 3.98 1.30
C PRO A 92 8.68 3.49 0.90
N ALA A 93 8.44 2.17 0.90
CA ALA A 93 7.14 1.59 0.56
C ALA A 93 6.06 2.02 1.56
N VAL A 94 6.35 1.98 2.86
CA VAL A 94 5.41 2.43 3.91
C VAL A 94 5.16 3.94 3.83
N ILE A 95 6.20 4.76 3.58
CA ILE A 95 6.04 6.21 3.42
C ILE A 95 5.12 6.52 2.22
N ALA A 96 5.37 5.88 1.07
CA ALA A 96 4.57 6.05 -0.13
C ALA A 96 3.12 5.59 0.10
N TYR A 97 2.93 4.42 0.73
CA TYR A 97 1.60 3.91 1.07
C TYR A 97 0.82 4.91 1.92
N ASN A 98 1.40 5.38 3.03
CA ASN A 98 0.73 6.31 3.94
C ASN A 98 0.37 7.63 3.25
N ARG A 99 1.26 8.15 2.39
CA ARG A 99 1.01 9.37 1.64
C ARG A 99 -0.16 9.20 0.68
N TYR A 100 -0.09 8.21 -0.20
CA TYR A 100 -1.10 8.04 -1.25
C TYR A 100 -2.44 7.57 -0.69
N ALA A 101 -2.45 6.71 0.34
CA ALA A 101 -3.69 6.34 1.03
C ALA A 101 -4.38 7.57 1.63
N SER A 102 -3.62 8.47 2.27
CA SER A 102 -4.19 9.72 2.80
C SER A 102 -4.68 10.65 1.68
N GLU A 103 -4.00 10.72 0.54
CA GLU A 103 -4.44 11.52 -0.60
C GLU A 103 -5.75 10.98 -1.22
N VAL A 104 -5.89 9.66 -1.36
CA VAL A 104 -7.12 9.00 -1.84
C VAL A 104 -8.30 9.27 -0.89
N GLU A 105 -8.07 9.12 0.42
CA GLU A 105 -9.10 9.38 1.43
C GLU A 105 -9.58 10.84 1.39
N LYS A 106 -8.64 11.80 1.29
CA LYS A 106 -8.97 13.23 1.13
C LYS A 106 -9.80 13.49 -0.11
N LEU A 107 -9.45 12.86 -1.24
CA LEU A 107 -10.19 13.01 -2.49
C LEU A 107 -11.61 12.44 -2.37
N SER A 108 -11.77 11.26 -1.75
CA SER A 108 -13.07 10.66 -1.48
C SER A 108 -13.96 11.59 -0.66
N ASN A 109 -13.43 12.14 0.45
CA ASN A 109 -14.17 13.05 1.33
C ASN A 109 -14.58 14.34 0.61
N LEU A 110 -13.71 14.88 -0.25
CA LEU A 110 -14.02 16.05 -1.07
C LEU A 110 -15.17 15.76 -2.04
N TYR A 111 -15.14 14.61 -2.71
CA TYR A 111 -16.18 14.21 -3.65
C TYR A 111 -17.52 13.91 -2.96
N ASP A 112 -17.52 13.32 -1.77
CA ASP A 112 -18.73 13.16 -0.97
C ASP A 112 -19.35 14.53 -0.62
N THR A 113 -18.53 15.50 -0.19
CA THR A 113 -18.98 16.87 0.06
C THR A 113 -19.57 17.51 -1.20
N PHE A 114 -18.86 17.42 -2.33
CA PHE A 114 -19.30 17.94 -3.62
C PHE A 114 -20.64 17.30 -4.06
N ARG A 115 -20.82 15.98 -3.84
CA ARG A 115 -22.05 15.27 -4.18
C ARG A 115 -23.25 15.83 -3.41
N GLU A 116 -23.09 16.08 -2.10
CA GLU A 116 -24.16 16.62 -1.27
C GLU A 116 -24.51 18.07 -1.64
N GLU A 117 -23.49 18.90 -1.91
CA GLU A 117 -23.70 20.27 -2.40
C GLU A 117 -24.42 20.28 -3.76
N PHE A 118 -23.95 19.46 -4.70
CA PHE A 118 -24.58 19.33 -6.02
C PHE A 118 -26.03 18.86 -5.90
N SER A 119 -26.30 17.87 -5.06
CA SER A 119 -27.66 17.39 -4.80
C SER A 119 -28.56 18.49 -4.25
N SER A 120 -28.05 19.31 -3.34
CA SER A 120 -28.79 20.42 -2.74
C SER A 120 -29.13 21.51 -3.78
N ILE A 121 -28.18 21.84 -4.66
CA ILE A 121 -28.39 22.80 -5.75
C ILE A 121 -29.42 22.26 -6.75
N LEU A 122 -29.30 20.99 -7.12
CA LEU A 122 -30.16 20.35 -8.11
C LEU A 122 -31.60 20.22 -7.58
N HIS A 123 -31.76 19.92 -6.29
CA HIS A 123 -33.07 19.94 -5.63
C HIS A 123 -33.73 21.33 -5.67
N ARG A 124 -32.94 22.40 -5.43
CA ARG A 124 -33.42 23.79 -5.48
C ARG A 124 -33.78 24.29 -6.89
N GLN A 125 -33.22 23.69 -7.94
CA GLN A 125 -33.48 24.10 -9.32
C GLN A 125 -34.65 23.36 -9.97
N ILE A 126 -34.92 22.12 -9.53
CA ILE A 126 -36.00 21.30 -10.10
C ILE A 126 -37.34 21.53 -9.39
N ILE A 127 -37.33 21.95 -8.12
CA ILE A 127 -38.52 22.28 -7.31
C ILE A 127 -38.63 23.79 -7.18
#